data_AF-A0A916HK71-F1
#
_entry.id   AF-A0A916HK71-F1
#
_cell.length_a   1.000
_cell.length_b   1.000
_cell.length_c   1.000
_cell.angle_alpha   90.00
_cell.angle_beta   90.00
_cell.angle_gamma   90.00
#
_symmetry.space_group_name_H-M   'P 1'
#
loop_
_entity.id
_entity.type
_entity.pdbx_description
1 polymer ?
#
loop_
_entity_poly.entity_id
_entity_poly.type
_entity_poly.pdbx_seq_one_letter_code
_entity_poly.pdbx_strand_id
1 'polypeptide(L)' 'MVAPIRQPEDKPGAIPREWLEEFDAAARRPIAQRLRYAFIKTYKPVLDDAPYRSFNSMAEYRAWCEANLPSWLGYGRV' A
#
# COMPACT_ATOMS: atom_id res chain seq x y z
N MET A 1 -18.98 -12.82 -39.77
CA MET A 1 -18.26 -11.92 -38.85
C MET A 1 -17.78 -12.75 -37.68
N VAL A 2 -16.47 -13.01 -37.57
CA VAL A 2 -15.89 -13.75 -36.44
C VAL A 2 -15.63 -12.75 -35.32
N ALA A 3 -16.18 -12.98 -34.14
CA ALA A 3 -15.89 -12.17 -32.95
C ALA A 3 -14.38 -12.25 -32.63
N PRO A 4 -13.71 -11.14 -32.28
CA PRO A 4 -12.30 -11.19 -31.94
C PRO A 4 -12.07 -12.13 -30.76
N ILE A 5 -11.02 -12.95 -30.84
CA ILE A 5 -10.56 -13.82 -29.76
C ILE A 5 -10.20 -12.90 -28.59
N ARG A 6 -10.91 -13.01 -27.46
CA ARG A 6 -10.54 -12.30 -26.22
C ARG A 6 -9.12 -12.71 -25.85
N GLN A 7 -8.25 -11.72 -25.68
CA GLN A 7 -6.90 -12.02 -25.22
C GLN A 7 -6.96 -12.43 -23.74
N PRO A 8 -6.08 -13.31 -23.23
CA PRO A 8 -6.14 -13.82 -21.86
C PRO A 8 -6.10 -12.73 -20.78
N GLU A 9 -5.58 -11.54 -21.10
CA GLU A 9 -5.60 -10.32 -20.30
C GLU A 9 -6.99 -9.70 -20.12
N ASP A 10 -7.98 -10.02 -20.96
CA ASP A 10 -9.33 -9.46 -20.92
C ASP A 10 -10.25 -10.18 -19.91
N LYS A 11 -9.73 -11.11 -19.10
CA LYS A 11 -10.52 -11.81 -18.08
C LYS A 11 -10.75 -10.88 -16.87
N PRO A 12 -11.99 -10.77 -16.37
CA PRO A 12 -12.24 -10.09 -15.10
C PRO A 12 -11.38 -10.70 -13.99
N GLY A 13 -10.51 -9.89 -13.38
CA GLY A 13 -9.59 -10.34 -12.32
C GLY A 13 -8.22 -10.85 -12.81
N ALA A 14 -7.92 -10.78 -14.11
CA ALA A 14 -6.55 -10.98 -14.58
C ALA A 14 -5.65 -9.85 -14.08
N ILE A 15 -4.46 -10.19 -13.59
CA ILE A 15 -3.43 -9.21 -13.26
C ILE A 15 -2.86 -8.69 -14.59
N PRO A 16 -2.83 -7.36 -14.82
CA PRO A 16 -2.28 -6.81 -16.04
C PRO A 16 -0.83 -7.25 -16.26
N ARG A 17 -0.48 -7.56 -17.51
CA ARG A 17 0.83 -8.12 -17.85
C ARG A 17 1.96 -7.17 -17.48
N GLU A 18 1.75 -5.87 -17.67
CA GLU A 18 2.69 -4.83 -17.28
C GLU A 18 3.02 -4.86 -15.78
N TRP A 19 2.04 -5.18 -14.92
CA TRP A 19 2.28 -5.26 -13.47
C TRP A 19 3.09 -6.50 -13.10
N LEU A 20 2.86 -7.62 -13.80
CA LEU A 20 3.67 -8.82 -13.62
C LEU A 20 5.12 -8.58 -14.06
N GLU A 21 5.31 -7.92 -15.20
CA GLU A 21 6.64 -7.55 -15.72
C GLU A 21 7.38 -6.61 -14.76
N GLU A 22 6.70 -5.61 -14.18
CA GLU A 22 7.26 -4.73 -13.15
C GLU A 22 7.63 -5.47 -11.86
N PHE A 23 6.75 -6.36 -11.41
CA PHE A 23 7.01 -7.20 -10.23
C PHE A 23 8.25 -8.08 -10.44
N ASP A 24 8.36 -8.76 -11.58
CA ASP A 24 9.50 -9.61 -11.92
C ASP A 24 10.80 -8.81 -12.07
N ALA A 25 10.74 -7.59 -12.60
CA ALA A 25 11.87 -6.69 -12.66
C ALA A 25 12.34 -6.26 -11.25
N ALA A 26 11.40 -5.94 -10.36
CA ALA A 26 11.71 -5.64 -8.96
C ALA A 26 12.27 -6.85 -8.21
N ALA A 27 11.75 -8.05 -8.49
CA ALA A 27 12.19 -9.30 -7.89
C ALA A 27 13.66 -9.63 -8.22
N ARG A 28 14.11 -9.31 -9.43
CA ARG A 28 15.50 -9.55 -9.89
C ARG A 28 16.55 -8.61 -9.29
N ARG A 29 16.17 -7.56 -8.55
CA ARG A 29 17.13 -6.62 -7.95
C ARG A 29 18.05 -7.33 -6.93
N PRO A 30 19.38 -7.12 -7.01
CA PRO A 30 20.33 -7.67 -6.04
C PRO A 30 20.00 -7.25 -4.60
N ILE A 31 20.33 -8.09 -3.62
CA ILE A 31 20.09 -7.81 -2.19
C ILE A 31 20.70 -6.48 -1.75
N ALA A 32 21.90 -6.14 -2.23
CA ALA A 32 22.56 -4.87 -1.93
C ALA A 32 21.75 -3.67 -2.43
N GLN A 33 21.13 -3.77 -3.61
CA GLN A 33 20.26 -2.71 -4.13
C GLN A 33 18.96 -2.62 -3.34
N ARG A 34 18.38 -3.76 -2.95
CA ARG A 34 17.19 -3.79 -2.08
C ARG A 34 17.49 -3.08 -0.75
N LEU A 35 18.56 -3.47 -0.05
CA LEU A 35 18.92 -2.87 1.24
C LEU A 35 19.23 -1.38 1.13
N ARG A 36 19.86 -0.94 0.03
CA ARG A 36 20.13 0.49 -0.21
C ARG A 36 18.87 1.35 -0.24
N TYR A 37 17.75 0.82 -0.73
CA TYR A 37 16.50 1.56 -0.93
C TYR A 37 15.32 1.06 -0.10
N ALA A 38 15.50 0.02 0.73
CA ALA A 38 14.41 -0.58 1.51
C ALA A 38 14.05 0.22 2.77
N PHE A 39 14.97 1.04 3.28
CA PHE A 39 14.74 1.78 4.52
C PHE A 39 14.27 3.19 4.20
N ILE A 40 13.04 3.47 4.62
CA ILE A 40 12.50 4.82 4.67
C ILE A 40 12.34 5.24 6.12
N LYS A 41 12.74 6.47 6.44
CA LYS A 41 12.36 7.09 7.72
C LYS A 41 10.98 7.69 7.55
N THR A 42 9.96 6.92 7.92
CA THR A 42 8.57 7.41 7.98
C THR A 42 8.16 7.53 9.43
N TYR A 43 7.44 8.60 9.75
CA TYR A 43 6.74 8.71 11.02
C TYR A 43 5.67 7.60 11.09
N LYS A 44 5.67 6.85 12.19
CA LYS A 44 4.72 5.79 12.51
C LYS A 44 3.87 6.27 13.69
N PRO A 45 2.67 6.81 13.43
CA PRO A 45 1.76 7.23 14.48
C PRO A 45 1.62 6.16 15.57
N VAL A 46 1.53 6.61 16.82
CA VAL A 46 1.51 5.74 18.00
C VAL A 46 2.87 5.10 18.26
N LEU A 47 3.46 4.34 17.34
CA LEU A 47 4.72 3.62 17.59
C LEU A 47 5.90 4.55 17.88
N ASP A 48 5.91 5.73 17.27
CA ASP A 48 6.93 6.75 17.51
C ASP A 48 6.59 7.65 18.73
N ASP A 49 5.34 7.63 19.21
CA ASP A 49 4.83 8.57 20.23
C ASP A 49 4.55 7.93 21.60
N ALA A 50 4.24 6.63 21.62
CA ALA A 50 3.75 5.93 22.80
C ALA A 50 4.02 4.40 22.69
N PRO A 51 4.11 3.68 23.81
CA PRO A 51 4.28 2.22 23.79
C PRO A 51 3.12 1.47 23.12
N TYR A 52 1.89 1.95 23.31
CA TYR A 52 0.69 1.45 22.63
C TYR A 52 -0.45 2.46 22.71
N ARG A 53 -1.47 2.26 21.88
CA ARG A 53 -2.77 2.94 21.97
C ARG A 53 -3.87 1.99 21.53
N SER A 54 -5.00 2.00 22.24
CA SER A 54 -6.20 1.26 21.90
C SER A 54 -7.43 2.17 22.00
N PHE A 55 -8.51 1.76 21.34
CA PHE A 55 -9.79 2.47 21.32
C PHE A 55 -10.91 1.48 21.60
N ASN A 56 -11.99 1.92 22.24
CA ASN A 56 -13.14 1.06 22.53
C ASN A 56 -14.07 0.93 21.31
N SER A 57 -13.92 1.80 20.31
CA SER A 57 -14.68 1.73 19.08
C SER A 57 -13.89 2.26 17.87
N MET A 58 -14.33 1.88 16.67
CA MET A 58 -13.80 2.44 15.43
C MET A 58 -14.16 3.93 15.24
N ALA A 59 -15.21 4.43 15.91
CA ALA A 59 -15.57 5.84 15.87
C ALA A 59 -14.54 6.70 16.63
N GLU A 60 -14.16 6.25 17.83
CA GLU A 60 -13.11 6.89 18.63
C GLU A 60 -11.76 6.88 17.91
N TYR A 61 -11.39 5.74 17.30
CA TYR A 61 -10.18 5.64 16.48
C TYR A 61 -10.13 6.67 15.36
N ARG A 62 -11.21 6.79 14.57
CA ARG A 62 -11.28 7.75 13.45
C ARG A 62 -11.24 9.20 13.92
N ALA A 63 -11.98 9.53 14.97
CA ALA A 63 -11.96 10.88 15.54
C ALA A 63 -10.56 11.26 16.04
N TRP A 64 -9.84 10.33 16.65
CA TRP A 64 -8.46 10.56 17.06
C TRP A 64 -7.53 10.75 15.86
N CYS A 65 -7.65 9.92 14.82
CA CYS A 65 -6.88 10.06 13.59
C CYS A 65 -7.09 11.43 12.94
N GLU A 66 -8.34 11.90 12.82
CA GLU A 66 -8.67 13.21 12.25
C GLU A 66 -8.09 14.38 13.06
N ALA A 67 -8.10 14.28 14.39
CA ALA A 67 -7.64 15.37 15.26
C ALA A 67 -6.12 15.41 15.46
N ASN A 68 -5.43 14.27 15.33
CA ASN A 68 -4.02 14.15 15.76
C ASN A 68 -3.07 13.78 14.62
N LEU A 69 -3.55 13.18 13.53
CA LEU A 69 -2.68 12.72 12.44
C LEU A 69 -2.73 13.68 11.25
N PRO A 70 -1.58 13.96 10.63
CA PRO A 70 -1.54 14.67 9.37
C PRO A 70 -2.38 14.00 8.28
N SER A 71 -3.09 14.80 7.49
CA SER A 71 -3.97 14.32 6.41
C SER A 71 -3.24 13.48 5.36
N TRP A 72 -1.97 13.79 5.08
CA TRP A 72 -1.14 13.06 4.10
C TRP A 72 -0.84 11.61 4.49
N LEU A 73 -1.09 11.21 5.74
CA LEU A 73 -0.96 9.80 6.16
C LEU A 73 -2.16 8.93 5.75
N GLY A 74 -3.29 9.52 5.34
CA GLY A 74 -4.45 8.77 4.84
C GLY A 74 -5.28 8.05 5.90
N TYR A 75 -5.10 8.33 7.19
CA TYR A 75 -5.93 7.76 8.27
C TYR A 75 -7.26 8.51 8.49
N GLY A 76 -7.37 9.74 7.98
CA GLY A 76 -8.60 10.52 8.01
C GLY A 76 -9.60 10.06 6.95
N ARG A 77 -10.82 10.59 7.00
CA ARG A 77 -11.81 10.35 5.94
C ARG A 77 -11.39 11.03 4.63
N VAL A 78 -11.63 10.32 3.51
CA VAL A 78 -11.55 10.83 2.12
C VAL A 78 -12.96 11.05 1.60
#